data_AF-A0A940AJB4-F1
#
_entry.id   AF-A0A940AJB4-F1
#
_cell.length_a   1.000
_cell.length_b   1.000
_cell.length_c   1.000
_cell.angle_alpha   90.00
_cell.angle_beta   90.00
_cell.angle_gamma   90.00
#
_symmetry.space_group_name_H-M   'P 1'
#
loop_
_entity.id
_entity.type
_entity.pdbx_description
1 polymer ?
#
loop_
_entity_poly.entity_id
_entity_poly.type
_entity_poly.pdbx_seq_one_letter_code
_entity_poly.pdbx_strand_id
1 'polypeptide(L)'
;MLSAEERNQLVKQLNISFCIPELWKNKDSFLNLTDEQYKASVYDLSAAIILQIITGNIAEVPHLMNLYPDVGFQDFIKPMIPTVSNRDFLHSLSRLNALGVSLEPYYSTVTGRPSILNGLRDFSYYGDFIIKRKEKSLELLKVLYGDVHRQVYDILMAEIYYQRNECYDAMVRITSAIPILERQKKFVFLIVALYDQISILTINGEIKSAEIIMSHLKDRVHDVKGSAFDYNTDVMGVRLALYDCNLEYVNNWLEHKAPDENKDFNLMECYSYLVKLRCYLLYDRHLALLALAEQLRFYFEISRRYIDLITISGLEAMSWYKIGNKEKAFALADVFLKQAEKYRIYRAIADEGVLMFKLLQEYQKVRGTTPFLSKIIGITRHVAVLYPNYLNISQESNTDFTEMEKDILRLLEQGKTYDEIAEIFFISVNTVRYHIKKIYPKLGVSSSSQAVFKAKKIGLI
;
A
#
# COMPACT_ATOMS: atom_id res chain seq x y z
N MET A 1 4.17 -28.96 -18.83
CA MET A 1 2.89 -28.42 -19.35
C MET A 1 1.77 -29.25 -18.76
N LEU A 2 0.75 -28.60 -18.20
CA LEU A 2 -0.43 -29.27 -17.64
C LEU A 2 -1.37 -29.80 -18.75
N SER A 3 -2.01 -30.94 -18.51
CA SER A 3 -3.10 -31.48 -19.32
C SER A 3 -4.36 -30.61 -19.23
N ALA A 4 -5.32 -30.80 -20.15
CA ALA A 4 -6.58 -30.05 -20.15
C ALA A 4 -7.42 -30.28 -18.88
N GLU A 5 -7.40 -31.50 -18.34
CA GLU A 5 -8.12 -31.84 -17.11
C GLU A 5 -7.49 -31.14 -15.89
N GLU A 6 -6.16 -31.19 -15.77
CA GLU A 6 -5.41 -30.50 -14.72
C GLU A 6 -5.62 -28.97 -14.77
N ARG A 7 -5.62 -28.37 -15.97
CA ARG A 7 -5.90 -26.94 -16.14
C ARG A 7 -7.32 -26.57 -15.72
N ASN A 8 -8.33 -27.34 -16.16
CA ASN A 8 -9.72 -27.11 -15.77
C ASN A 8 -9.92 -27.24 -14.26
N GLN A 9 -9.26 -28.23 -13.63
CA GLN A 9 -9.30 -28.39 -12.18
C GLN A 9 -8.67 -27.19 -11.47
N LEU A 10 -7.53 -26.71 -11.96
CA LEU A 10 -6.84 -25.52 -11.42
C LEU A 10 -7.73 -24.26 -11.52
N VAL A 11 -8.37 -24.02 -12.67
CA VAL A 11 -9.23 -22.85 -12.85
C VAL A 11 -10.50 -22.94 -12.01
N LYS A 12 -11.09 -24.13 -11.87
CA LYS A 12 -12.23 -24.33 -10.96
C LYS A 12 -11.86 -24.05 -9.50
N GLN A 13 -10.62 -24.34 -9.11
CA GLN A 13 -10.09 -24.01 -7.79
C GLN A 13 -9.86 -22.50 -7.59
N LEU A 14 -9.66 -21.69 -8.65
CA LEU A 14 -9.55 -20.22 -8.53
C LEU A 14 -10.82 -19.58 -7.92
N ASN A 15 -11.99 -20.15 -8.17
CA ASN A 15 -13.26 -19.68 -7.57
C ASN A 15 -13.39 -20.05 -6.08
N ILE A 16 -12.55 -20.97 -5.58
CA ILE A 16 -12.69 -21.61 -4.26
C ILE A 16 -11.50 -21.27 -3.35
N SER A 17 -10.33 -20.94 -3.90
CA SER A 17 -9.08 -20.88 -3.17
C SER A 17 -8.02 -19.99 -3.83
N PHE A 18 -7.09 -19.56 -2.99
CA PHE A 18 -5.92 -18.69 -3.15
C PHE A 18 -4.96 -19.04 -4.31
N CYS A 19 -5.44 -19.16 -5.55
CA CYS A 19 -4.69 -19.87 -6.58
C CYS A 19 -4.08 -18.98 -7.67
N ILE A 20 -4.17 -17.64 -7.63
CA ILE A 20 -3.48 -16.81 -8.64
C ILE A 20 -1.95 -17.02 -8.64
N PRO A 21 -1.24 -17.17 -7.49
CA PRO A 21 0.17 -17.57 -7.52
C PRO A 21 0.40 -18.94 -8.16
N GLU A 22 -0.51 -19.90 -7.96
CA GLU A 22 -0.40 -21.24 -8.55
C GLU A 22 -0.68 -21.22 -10.06
N LEU A 23 -1.63 -20.39 -10.47
CA LEU A 23 -1.89 -20.08 -11.87
C LEU A 23 -0.65 -19.44 -12.52
N TRP A 24 0.00 -18.51 -11.83
CA TRP A 24 1.22 -17.87 -12.30
C TRP A 24 2.39 -18.84 -12.46
N LYS A 25 2.61 -19.77 -11.51
CA LYS A 25 3.63 -20.82 -11.63
C LYS A 25 3.42 -21.68 -12.88
N ASN A 26 2.17 -21.88 -13.29
CA ASN A 26 1.80 -22.70 -14.44
C ASN A 26 1.45 -21.87 -15.69
N LYS A 27 1.82 -20.58 -15.73
CA LYS A 27 1.39 -19.62 -16.77
C LYS A 27 1.60 -20.13 -18.20
N ASP A 28 2.72 -20.77 -18.47
CA ASP A 28 3.08 -21.26 -19.81
C ASP A 28 2.14 -22.36 -20.31
N SER A 29 1.46 -23.08 -19.41
CA SER A 29 0.45 -24.09 -19.78
C SER A 29 -0.84 -23.45 -20.29
N PHE A 30 -1.07 -22.16 -20.01
CA PHE A 30 -2.25 -21.41 -20.45
C PHE A 30 -1.92 -20.42 -21.56
N LEU A 31 -0.76 -19.76 -21.50
CA LEU A 31 -0.37 -18.72 -22.46
C LEU A 31 0.08 -19.26 -23.83
N ASN A 32 0.45 -20.55 -23.92
CA ASN A 32 0.90 -21.17 -25.16
C ASN A 32 -0.21 -21.94 -25.91
N LEU A 33 -1.48 -21.76 -25.52
CA LEU A 33 -2.61 -22.40 -26.19
C LEU A 33 -2.97 -21.66 -27.49
N THR A 34 -3.54 -22.40 -28.44
CA THR A 34 -4.03 -21.86 -29.72
C THR A 34 -5.43 -21.27 -29.57
N ASP A 35 -5.82 -20.39 -30.51
CA ASP A 35 -7.19 -19.83 -30.57
C ASP A 35 -8.29 -20.90 -30.57
N GLU A 36 -8.07 -22.04 -31.24
CA GLU A 36 -9.04 -23.15 -31.24
C GLU A 36 -9.18 -23.80 -29.86
N GLN A 37 -8.07 -23.95 -29.13
CA GLN A 37 -8.08 -24.47 -27.77
C GLN A 37 -8.75 -23.50 -26.79
N TYR A 38 -8.52 -22.19 -26.94
CA TYR A 38 -9.21 -21.18 -26.14
C TYR A 38 -10.71 -21.17 -26.39
N LYS A 39 -11.15 -21.27 -27.65
CA LYS A 39 -12.58 -21.38 -28.00
C LYS A 39 -13.23 -22.64 -27.41
N ALA A 40 -12.46 -23.72 -27.26
CA ALA A 40 -12.95 -24.98 -26.71
C ALA A 40 -13.09 -24.97 -25.17
N SER A 41 -12.43 -24.05 -24.45
CA SER A 41 -12.48 -23.98 -22.99
C SER A 41 -12.54 -22.54 -22.48
N VAL A 42 -13.73 -22.16 -22.01
CA VAL A 42 -13.97 -20.85 -21.35
C VAL A 42 -13.07 -20.67 -20.12
N TYR A 43 -12.72 -21.77 -19.43
CA TYR A 43 -11.81 -21.75 -18.29
C TYR A 43 -10.38 -21.40 -18.71
N ASP A 44 -9.83 -22.05 -19.74
CA ASP A 44 -8.50 -21.76 -20.27
C ASP A 44 -8.42 -20.33 -20.80
N LEU A 45 -9.47 -19.87 -21.49
CA LEU A 45 -9.56 -18.50 -21.99
C LEU A 45 -9.57 -17.47 -20.84
N SER A 46 -10.37 -17.71 -19.80
CA SER A 46 -10.44 -16.83 -18.62
C SER A 46 -9.09 -16.73 -17.92
N ALA A 47 -8.42 -17.87 -17.73
CA ALA A 47 -7.09 -17.94 -17.13
C ALA A 47 -6.05 -17.20 -17.95
N ALA A 48 -6.04 -17.38 -19.28
CA ALA A 48 -5.15 -16.67 -20.18
C ALA A 48 -5.35 -15.16 -20.10
N ILE A 49 -6.60 -14.67 -20.11
CA ILE A 49 -6.89 -13.23 -19.97
C ILE A 49 -6.30 -12.67 -18.67
N ILE A 50 -6.52 -13.35 -17.53
CA ILE A 50 -5.97 -12.94 -16.23
C ILE A 50 -4.43 -12.95 -16.26
N LEU A 51 -3.81 -13.98 -16.84
CA LEU A 51 -2.35 -14.08 -16.93
C LEU A 51 -1.74 -13.01 -17.86
N GLN A 52 -2.38 -12.68 -18.97
CA GLN A 52 -1.93 -11.58 -19.85
C GLN A 52 -1.97 -10.23 -19.11
N ILE A 53 -2.94 -10.03 -18.22
CA ILE A 53 -3.00 -8.83 -17.37
C ILE A 53 -1.86 -8.83 -16.35
N ILE A 54 -1.61 -9.95 -15.67
CA ILE A 54 -0.58 -10.05 -14.64
C ILE A 54 0.83 -9.87 -15.24
N THR A 55 1.08 -10.43 -16.43
CA THR A 55 2.33 -10.23 -17.18
C THR A 55 2.47 -8.83 -17.77
N GLY A 56 1.39 -8.03 -17.76
CA GLY A 56 1.36 -6.71 -18.36
C GLY A 56 1.21 -6.70 -19.88
N ASN A 57 1.02 -7.86 -20.53
CA ASN A 57 0.74 -7.96 -21.96
C ASN A 57 -0.75 -7.68 -22.27
N ILE A 58 -1.17 -6.47 -21.93
CA ILE A 58 -2.57 -6.03 -21.98
C ILE A 58 -3.09 -5.95 -23.42
N ALA A 59 -2.20 -5.73 -24.40
CA ALA A 59 -2.56 -5.61 -25.81
C ALA A 59 -3.23 -6.88 -26.37
N GLU A 60 -2.98 -8.04 -25.75
CA GLU A 60 -3.55 -9.33 -26.15
C GLU A 60 -4.99 -9.54 -25.64
N VAL A 61 -5.38 -8.84 -24.57
CA VAL A 61 -6.67 -9.03 -23.89
C VAL A 61 -7.88 -8.81 -24.82
N PRO A 62 -7.92 -7.77 -25.68
CA PRO A 62 -9.02 -7.60 -26.63
C PRO A 62 -9.17 -8.74 -27.63
N HIS A 63 -8.06 -9.32 -28.13
CA HIS A 63 -8.09 -10.48 -29.03
C HIS A 63 -8.73 -11.67 -28.33
N LEU A 64 -8.22 -12.04 -27.15
CA LEU A 64 -8.75 -13.14 -26.35
C LEU A 64 -10.23 -12.96 -26.01
N MET A 65 -10.65 -11.76 -25.61
CA MET A 65 -12.06 -11.45 -25.34
C MET A 65 -12.97 -11.64 -26.57
N ASN A 66 -12.45 -11.42 -27.78
CA ASN A 66 -13.20 -11.60 -29.03
C ASN A 66 -13.32 -13.06 -29.46
N LEU A 67 -12.49 -13.98 -28.94
CA LEU A 67 -12.60 -15.41 -29.21
C LEU A 67 -13.90 -16.01 -28.67
N TYR A 68 -14.50 -15.39 -27.65
CA TYR A 68 -15.77 -15.82 -27.04
C TYR A 68 -16.72 -14.63 -26.81
N PRO A 69 -17.46 -14.17 -27.85
CA PRO A 69 -18.25 -12.95 -27.81
C PRO A 69 -19.61 -13.09 -27.09
N ASP A 70 -19.73 -14.03 -26.16
CA ASP A 70 -20.93 -14.18 -25.33
C ASP A 70 -21.07 -13.04 -24.32
N VAL A 71 -22.26 -12.44 -24.24
CA VAL A 71 -22.50 -11.27 -23.38
C VAL A 71 -22.37 -11.63 -21.90
N GLY A 72 -22.83 -12.82 -21.49
CA GLY A 72 -22.75 -13.28 -20.11
C GLY A 72 -21.30 -13.50 -19.67
N PHE A 73 -20.51 -14.19 -20.50
CA PHE A 73 -19.08 -14.36 -20.29
C PHE A 73 -18.34 -13.02 -20.21
N GLN A 74 -18.59 -12.12 -21.16
CA GLN A 74 -17.96 -10.80 -21.14
C GLN A 74 -18.31 -10.00 -19.89
N ASP A 75 -19.58 -10.01 -19.46
CA ASP A 75 -20.01 -9.32 -18.24
C ASP A 75 -19.43 -9.97 -16.98
N PHE A 76 -19.14 -11.26 -16.99
CA PHE A 76 -18.44 -11.98 -15.91
C PHE A 76 -16.94 -11.64 -15.83
N ILE A 77 -16.26 -11.56 -16.99
CA ILE A 77 -14.81 -11.34 -17.05
C ILE A 77 -14.42 -9.87 -16.95
N LYS A 78 -15.18 -8.94 -17.54
CA LYS A 78 -14.86 -7.49 -17.52
C LYS A 78 -14.55 -6.95 -16.12
N PRO A 79 -15.28 -7.32 -15.05
CA PRO A 79 -14.92 -6.96 -13.69
C PRO A 79 -13.50 -7.36 -13.30
N MET A 80 -13.00 -8.54 -13.73
CA MET A 80 -11.65 -9.09 -13.50
C MET A 80 -10.53 -8.31 -14.19
N ILE A 81 -10.84 -7.43 -15.14
CA ILE A 81 -9.85 -6.76 -15.97
C ILE A 81 -9.63 -5.31 -15.47
N PRO A 82 -8.44 -4.97 -14.92
CA PRO A 82 -8.17 -3.63 -14.39
C PRO A 82 -8.28 -2.50 -15.43
N THR A 83 -8.00 -2.83 -16.70
CA THR A 83 -7.99 -1.87 -17.82
C THR A 83 -9.39 -1.56 -18.37
N VAL A 84 -10.41 -2.32 -17.95
CA VAL A 84 -11.80 -2.06 -18.32
C VAL A 84 -12.24 -0.71 -17.77
N SER A 85 -12.91 0.06 -18.63
CA SER A 85 -13.35 1.41 -18.30
C SER A 85 -14.28 1.41 -17.09
N ASN A 86 -14.26 2.49 -16.31
CA ASN A 86 -15.12 2.60 -15.13
C ASN A 86 -16.61 2.49 -15.45
N ARG A 87 -17.01 2.91 -16.66
CA ARG A 87 -18.37 2.79 -17.17
C ARG A 87 -18.73 1.32 -17.41
N ASP A 88 -17.90 0.61 -18.15
CA ASP A 88 -18.15 -0.78 -18.52
C ASP A 88 -18.13 -1.69 -17.29
N PHE A 89 -17.19 -1.45 -16.37
CA PHE A 89 -17.15 -2.13 -15.08
C PHE A 89 -18.49 -2.03 -14.32
N LEU A 90 -18.98 -0.80 -14.09
CA LEU A 90 -20.25 -0.59 -13.38
C LEU A 90 -21.44 -1.16 -14.15
N HIS A 91 -21.40 -1.11 -15.48
CA HIS A 91 -22.45 -1.64 -16.34
C HIS A 91 -22.54 -3.17 -16.26
N SER A 92 -21.40 -3.87 -16.30
CA SER A 92 -21.32 -5.32 -16.14
C SER A 92 -21.80 -5.74 -14.74
N LEU A 93 -21.35 -5.08 -13.67
CA LEU A 93 -21.83 -5.38 -12.31
C LEU A 93 -23.34 -5.15 -12.15
N SER A 94 -23.88 -4.10 -12.76
CA SER A 94 -25.32 -3.82 -12.69
C SER A 94 -26.14 -4.89 -13.40
N ARG A 95 -25.65 -5.42 -14.54
CA ARG A 95 -26.29 -6.53 -15.26
C ARG A 95 -26.20 -7.83 -14.49
N LEU A 96 -25.02 -8.17 -13.95
CA LEU A 96 -24.85 -9.35 -13.09
C LEU A 96 -25.79 -9.30 -11.88
N ASN A 97 -25.91 -8.14 -11.24
CA ASN A 97 -26.86 -7.92 -10.14
C ASN A 97 -28.31 -8.19 -10.56
N ALA A 98 -28.72 -7.66 -11.73
CA ALA A 98 -30.08 -7.86 -12.26
C ALA A 98 -30.38 -9.34 -12.59
N LEU A 99 -29.35 -10.11 -12.94
CA LEU A 99 -29.43 -11.54 -13.19
C LEU A 99 -29.31 -12.39 -11.91
N GLY A 100 -29.08 -11.77 -10.74
CA GLY A 100 -28.82 -12.48 -9.49
C GLY A 100 -27.51 -13.26 -9.46
N VAL A 101 -26.56 -12.93 -10.36
CA VAL A 101 -25.26 -13.59 -10.46
C VAL A 101 -24.27 -12.92 -9.51
N SER A 102 -23.58 -13.73 -8.71
CA SER A 102 -22.48 -13.32 -7.84
C SER A 102 -21.15 -13.83 -8.39
N LEU A 103 -20.11 -13.01 -8.24
CA LEU A 103 -18.71 -13.36 -8.51
C LEU A 103 -18.00 -13.85 -7.23
N GLU A 104 -18.75 -14.15 -6.16
CA GLU A 104 -18.18 -14.37 -4.83
C GLU A 104 -17.23 -15.58 -4.74
N PRO A 105 -16.06 -15.42 -4.07
CA PRO A 105 -15.42 -14.15 -3.72
C PRO A 105 -14.52 -13.71 -4.87
N TYR A 106 -14.69 -12.46 -5.29
CA TYR A 106 -13.81 -11.81 -6.25
C TYR A 106 -12.45 -11.49 -5.61
N TYR A 107 -11.63 -12.52 -5.43
CA TYR A 107 -10.33 -12.47 -4.74
C TYR A 107 -9.25 -11.71 -5.52
N SER A 108 -9.50 -11.44 -6.80
CA SER A 108 -8.56 -10.72 -7.64
C SER A 108 -8.20 -9.36 -7.05
N THR A 109 -9.08 -8.67 -6.32
CA THR A 109 -8.75 -7.36 -5.73
C THR A 109 -7.64 -7.43 -4.71
N VAL A 110 -7.59 -8.45 -3.85
CA VAL A 110 -6.55 -8.54 -2.82
C VAL A 110 -5.26 -9.22 -3.33
N THR A 111 -5.24 -9.59 -4.60
CA THR A 111 -4.13 -10.35 -5.18
C THR A 111 -2.95 -9.43 -5.46
N GLY A 112 -1.77 -9.79 -4.94
CA GLY A 112 -0.53 -9.02 -5.12
C GLY A 112 -0.40 -7.78 -4.24
N ARG A 113 -1.48 -7.36 -3.60
CA ARG A 113 -1.46 -6.34 -2.55
C ARG A 113 -2.64 -6.56 -1.61
N PRO A 114 -2.42 -6.58 -0.29
CA PRO A 114 -3.48 -6.75 0.71
C PRO A 114 -4.21 -5.42 0.89
N SER A 115 -4.95 -5.02 -0.14
CA SER A 115 -5.79 -3.83 -0.18
C SER A 115 -7.02 -4.13 -1.03
N ILE A 116 -8.18 -3.62 -0.63
CA ILE A 116 -9.39 -3.67 -1.48
C ILE A 116 -9.41 -2.44 -2.38
N LEU A 117 -9.15 -1.25 -1.83
CA LEU A 117 -9.17 0.04 -2.53
C LEU A 117 -8.11 0.10 -3.63
N ASN A 118 -6.88 -0.31 -3.33
CA ASN A 118 -5.75 -0.26 -4.27
C ASN A 118 -5.23 -1.67 -4.57
N GLY A 119 -6.19 -2.60 -4.66
CA GLY A 119 -5.99 -3.98 -5.05
C GLY A 119 -5.54 -4.16 -6.50
N LEU A 120 -5.77 -5.32 -7.13
CA LEU A 120 -5.48 -5.53 -8.56
C LEU A 120 -6.22 -4.51 -9.47
N ARG A 121 -7.44 -4.13 -9.09
CA ARG A 121 -8.16 -2.98 -9.66
C ARG A 121 -8.16 -1.84 -8.65
N ASP A 122 -7.78 -0.64 -9.11
CA ASP A 122 -7.79 0.56 -8.28
C ASP A 122 -9.20 1.17 -8.22
N PHE A 123 -9.80 1.18 -7.03
CA PHE A 123 -11.11 1.77 -6.75
C PHE A 123 -11.03 3.21 -6.20
N SER A 124 -9.86 3.81 -6.08
CA SER A 124 -9.68 5.19 -5.57
C SER A 124 -10.52 6.23 -6.31
N TYR A 125 -10.72 6.03 -7.62
CA TYR A 125 -11.63 6.84 -8.43
C TYR A 125 -13.06 6.91 -7.86
N TYR A 126 -13.53 5.82 -7.24
CA TYR A 126 -14.89 5.69 -6.73
C TYR A 126 -15.02 6.13 -5.27
N GLY A 127 -13.96 6.60 -4.59
CA GLY A 127 -14.00 6.88 -3.16
C GLY A 127 -15.17 7.79 -2.74
N ASP A 128 -15.43 8.85 -3.51
CA ASP A 128 -16.57 9.74 -3.28
C ASP A 128 -17.93 9.09 -3.55
N PHE A 129 -18.01 8.23 -4.56
CA PHE A 129 -19.23 7.47 -4.87
C PHE A 129 -19.54 6.46 -3.76
N ILE A 130 -18.53 5.73 -3.29
CA ILE A 130 -18.64 4.71 -2.24
C ILE A 130 -19.22 5.34 -0.96
N ILE A 131 -18.68 6.51 -0.57
CA ILE A 131 -19.14 7.23 0.61
C ILE A 131 -20.57 7.78 0.42
N LYS A 132 -20.84 8.45 -0.71
CA LYS A 132 -22.12 9.16 -0.92
C LYS A 132 -23.29 8.23 -1.28
N ARG A 133 -23.02 7.03 -1.80
CA ARG A 133 -24.02 6.08 -2.29
C ARG A 133 -23.84 4.73 -1.60
N LYS A 134 -23.94 4.71 -0.27
CA LYS A 134 -23.71 3.53 0.56
C LYS A 134 -24.54 2.32 0.10
N GLU A 135 -25.86 2.47 -0.06
CA GLU A 135 -26.76 1.38 -0.41
C GLU A 135 -26.37 0.78 -1.77
N LYS A 136 -26.13 1.66 -2.76
CA LYS A 136 -25.74 1.22 -4.11
C LYS A 136 -24.37 0.52 -4.09
N SER A 137 -23.46 1.01 -3.28
CA SER A 137 -22.13 0.42 -3.13
C SER A 137 -22.22 -0.97 -2.49
N LEU A 138 -23.07 -1.15 -1.47
CA LEU A 138 -23.32 -2.45 -0.86
C LEU A 138 -23.94 -3.45 -1.86
N GLU A 139 -24.86 -3.02 -2.73
CA GLU A 139 -25.39 -3.86 -3.81
C GLU A 139 -24.28 -4.34 -4.74
N LEU A 140 -23.41 -3.43 -5.22
CA LEU A 140 -22.32 -3.78 -6.12
C LEU A 140 -21.27 -4.66 -5.45
N LEU A 141 -20.94 -4.38 -4.18
CA LEU A 141 -20.04 -5.21 -3.39
C LEU A 141 -20.64 -6.58 -3.11
N LYS A 142 -21.96 -6.72 -3.02
CA LYS A 142 -22.62 -8.02 -2.91
C LYS A 142 -22.46 -8.84 -4.19
N VAL A 143 -22.45 -8.22 -5.37
CA VAL A 143 -22.10 -8.94 -6.61
C VAL A 143 -20.66 -9.43 -6.59
N LEU A 144 -19.72 -8.63 -6.10
CA LEU A 144 -18.30 -8.97 -6.11
C LEU A 144 -17.90 -9.97 -5.01
N TYR A 145 -18.42 -9.76 -3.80
CA TYR A 145 -17.92 -10.42 -2.59
C TYR A 145 -19.02 -11.15 -1.82
N GLY A 146 -20.25 -11.18 -2.37
CA GLY A 146 -21.41 -11.86 -1.80
C GLY A 146 -21.59 -11.63 -0.32
N ASP A 147 -21.62 -12.66 0.51
CA ASP A 147 -22.10 -12.53 1.90
C ASP A 147 -21.22 -11.63 2.80
N VAL A 148 -19.94 -11.45 2.46
CA VAL A 148 -19.01 -10.59 3.22
C VAL A 148 -18.99 -9.13 2.77
N HIS A 149 -19.83 -8.74 1.81
CA HIS A 149 -19.88 -7.39 1.24
C HIS A 149 -19.93 -6.25 2.27
N ARG A 150 -20.54 -6.47 3.44
CA ARG A 150 -20.62 -5.47 4.51
C ARG A 150 -19.26 -5.25 5.18
N GLN A 151 -18.55 -6.33 5.50
CA GLN A 151 -17.21 -6.25 6.09
C GLN A 151 -16.21 -5.69 5.07
N VAL A 152 -16.34 -6.09 3.80
CA VAL A 152 -15.56 -5.51 2.70
C VAL A 152 -15.82 -4.01 2.55
N TYR A 153 -17.07 -3.57 2.69
CA TYR A 153 -17.41 -2.15 2.70
C TYR A 153 -16.73 -1.41 3.85
N ASP A 154 -16.72 -1.97 5.06
CA ASP A 154 -16.04 -1.35 6.20
C ASP A 154 -14.51 -1.26 5.99
N ILE A 155 -13.88 -2.29 5.43
CA ILE A 155 -12.46 -2.26 5.05
C ILE A 155 -12.21 -1.17 3.99
N LEU A 156 -12.99 -1.16 2.91
CA LEU A 156 -12.86 -0.18 1.84
C LEU A 156 -13.04 1.26 2.33
N MET A 157 -13.99 1.48 3.24
CA MET A 157 -14.17 2.77 3.91
C MET A 157 -12.96 3.14 4.76
N ALA A 158 -12.38 2.18 5.48
CA ALA A 158 -11.18 2.44 6.27
C ALA A 158 -9.99 2.84 5.40
N GLU A 159 -9.78 2.17 4.27
CA GLU A 159 -8.71 2.51 3.32
C GLU A 159 -8.93 3.91 2.71
N ILE A 160 -10.18 4.27 2.38
CA ILE A 160 -10.51 5.61 1.88
C ILE A 160 -10.24 6.66 2.95
N TYR A 161 -10.70 6.43 4.18
CA TYR A 161 -10.48 7.33 5.32
C TYR A 161 -8.99 7.46 5.63
N TYR A 162 -8.25 6.36 5.58
CA TYR A 162 -6.79 6.38 5.70
C TYR A 162 -6.20 7.33 4.65
N GLN A 163 -6.48 7.12 3.36
CA GLN A 163 -5.96 7.99 2.29
C GLN A 163 -6.34 9.46 2.48
N ARG A 164 -7.48 9.76 3.12
CA ARG A 164 -7.97 11.11 3.44
C ARG A 164 -7.40 11.73 4.72
N ASN A 165 -6.55 10.99 5.43
CA ASN A 165 -6.01 11.35 6.75
C ASN A 165 -7.08 11.40 7.87
N GLU A 166 -8.13 10.58 7.74
CA GLU A 166 -9.21 10.40 8.71
C GLU A 166 -8.96 9.09 9.50
N CYS A 167 -7.79 8.99 10.13
CA CYS A 167 -7.26 7.73 10.66
C CYS A 167 -8.04 7.18 11.86
N TYR A 168 -8.70 8.04 12.64
CA TYR A 168 -9.59 7.62 13.71
C TYR A 168 -10.81 6.88 13.15
N ASP A 169 -11.49 7.46 12.16
CA ASP A 169 -12.64 6.85 11.49
C ASP A 169 -12.25 5.55 10.78
N ALA A 170 -11.05 5.52 10.18
CA ALA A 170 -10.49 4.31 9.60
C ALA A 170 -10.34 3.19 10.65
N MET A 171 -9.79 3.52 11.83
CA MET A 171 -9.59 2.56 12.91
C MET A 171 -10.92 2.02 13.46
N VAL A 172 -11.94 2.87 13.60
CA VAL A 172 -13.29 2.46 14.05
C VAL A 172 -13.88 1.42 13.11
N ARG A 173 -13.76 1.65 11.79
CA ARG A 173 -14.23 0.71 10.75
C ARG A 173 -13.52 -0.63 10.85
N ILE A 174 -12.19 -0.64 10.86
CA ILE A 174 -11.38 -1.87 10.92
C ILE A 174 -11.66 -2.67 12.20
N THR A 175 -11.70 -2.01 13.35
CA THR A 175 -11.94 -2.66 14.65
C THR A 175 -13.31 -3.33 14.71
N SER A 176 -14.31 -2.77 14.01
CA SER A 176 -15.65 -3.39 13.90
C SER A 176 -15.70 -4.60 12.96
N ALA A 177 -14.86 -4.61 11.92
CA ALA A 177 -14.86 -5.66 10.90
C ALA A 177 -14.11 -6.93 11.34
N ILE A 178 -12.96 -6.78 12.01
CA ILE A 178 -12.06 -7.89 12.39
C ILE A 178 -12.79 -9.03 13.15
N PRO A 179 -13.55 -8.79 14.24
CA PRO A 179 -14.19 -9.86 15.00
C PRO A 179 -15.23 -10.64 14.18
N ILE A 180 -15.91 -9.97 13.25
CA ILE A 180 -16.91 -10.59 12.38
C ILE A 180 -16.22 -11.50 11.37
N LEU A 181 -15.14 -11.02 10.74
CA LEU A 181 -14.34 -11.77 9.78
C LEU A 181 -13.69 -13.00 10.42
N GLU A 182 -13.22 -12.88 11.66
CA GLU A 182 -12.70 -14.01 12.44
C GLU A 182 -13.78 -15.06 12.71
N ARG A 183 -14.94 -14.64 13.23
CA ARG A 183 -16.06 -15.56 13.50
C ARG A 183 -16.56 -16.26 12.24
N GLN A 184 -16.60 -15.56 11.10
CA GLN A 184 -17.01 -16.12 9.82
C GLN A 184 -15.90 -16.91 9.10
N LYS A 185 -14.69 -16.98 9.68
CA LYS A 185 -13.51 -17.65 9.09
C LYS A 185 -13.15 -17.11 7.70
N LYS A 186 -13.35 -15.81 7.47
CA LYS A 186 -13.09 -15.14 6.19
C LYS A 186 -11.65 -14.60 6.16
N PHE A 187 -10.69 -15.52 6.09
CA PHE A 187 -9.26 -15.27 6.31
C PHE A 187 -8.64 -14.20 5.39
N VAL A 188 -9.00 -14.19 4.11
CA VAL A 188 -8.48 -13.22 3.12
C VAL A 188 -8.74 -11.77 3.55
N PHE A 189 -9.99 -11.46 3.84
CA PHE A 189 -10.39 -10.10 4.20
C PHE A 189 -9.92 -9.73 5.60
N LEU A 190 -9.79 -10.73 6.49
CA LEU A 190 -9.17 -10.53 7.78
C LEU A 190 -7.71 -10.12 7.64
N ILE A 191 -6.93 -10.77 6.76
CA ILE A 191 -5.56 -10.35 6.48
C ILE A 191 -5.54 -8.89 6.03
N VAL A 192 -6.36 -8.51 5.05
CA VAL A 192 -6.41 -7.11 4.58
C VAL A 192 -6.73 -6.15 5.73
N ALA A 193 -7.74 -6.46 6.55
CA ALA A 193 -8.11 -5.64 7.70
C ALA A 193 -6.97 -5.49 8.71
N LEU A 194 -6.18 -6.55 8.95
CA LEU A 194 -5.01 -6.49 9.83
C LEU A 194 -3.88 -5.66 9.22
N TYR A 195 -3.67 -5.70 7.90
CA TYR A 195 -2.70 -4.82 7.23
C TYR A 195 -3.09 -3.36 7.33
N ASP A 196 -4.38 -3.05 7.17
CA ASP A 196 -4.88 -1.69 7.37
C ASP A 196 -4.70 -1.25 8.81
N GLN A 197 -4.98 -2.12 9.78
CA GLN A 197 -4.74 -1.86 11.20
C GLN A 197 -3.27 -1.55 11.48
N ILE A 198 -2.35 -2.36 10.96
CA ILE A 198 -0.90 -2.15 11.08
C ILE A 198 -0.51 -0.79 10.47
N SER A 199 -1.01 -0.47 9.28
CA SER A 199 -0.72 0.79 8.59
C SER A 199 -1.20 1.99 9.40
N ILE A 200 -2.43 1.92 9.93
CA ILE A 200 -3.05 2.98 10.76
C ILE A 200 -2.28 3.16 12.07
N LEU A 201 -1.94 2.07 12.78
CA LEU A 201 -1.18 2.12 14.03
C LEU A 201 0.21 2.73 13.80
N THR A 202 0.88 2.36 12.71
CA THR A 202 2.18 2.91 12.33
C THR A 202 2.08 4.43 12.16
N ILE A 203 1.18 4.94 11.33
CA ILE A 203 1.11 6.39 11.10
C ILE A 203 0.62 7.21 12.31
N ASN A 204 0.13 6.55 13.36
CA ASN A 204 -0.26 7.14 14.64
C ASN A 204 0.85 7.04 15.72
N GLY A 205 2.03 6.53 15.36
CA GLY A 205 3.18 6.40 16.27
C GLY A 205 3.14 5.14 17.14
N GLU A 206 2.18 4.24 16.94
CA GLU A 206 2.00 3.01 17.72
C GLU A 206 2.72 1.81 17.06
N ILE A 207 3.96 2.02 16.59
CA ILE A 207 4.72 1.01 15.83
C ILE A 207 4.92 -0.30 16.58
N LYS A 208 5.07 -0.26 17.91
CA LYS A 208 5.24 -1.47 18.73
C LYS A 208 3.97 -2.33 18.76
N SER A 209 2.80 -1.70 18.79
CA SER A 209 1.52 -2.41 18.64
C SER A 209 1.40 -3.02 17.23
N ALA A 210 1.82 -2.27 16.21
CA ALA A 210 1.84 -2.75 14.82
C ALA A 210 2.78 -3.96 14.64
N GLU A 211 3.97 -3.96 15.25
CA GLU A 211 4.92 -5.07 15.25
C GLU A 211 4.36 -6.34 15.91
N ILE A 212 3.64 -6.21 17.02
CA ILE A 212 2.99 -7.36 17.69
C ILE A 212 1.95 -7.99 16.77
N ILE A 213 1.08 -7.18 16.16
CA ILE A 213 0.07 -7.67 15.21
C ILE A 213 0.75 -8.30 13.99
N MET A 214 1.82 -7.69 13.49
CA MET A 214 2.61 -8.22 12.37
C MET A 214 3.21 -9.59 12.69
N SER A 215 3.71 -9.81 13.91
CA SER A 215 4.24 -11.11 14.35
C SER A 215 3.15 -12.17 14.36
N HIS A 216 2.01 -11.89 15.01
CA HIS A 216 0.88 -12.84 15.04
C HIS A 216 0.34 -13.13 13.64
N LEU A 217 0.33 -12.12 12.76
CA LEU A 217 -0.09 -12.28 11.37
C LEU A 217 0.87 -13.20 10.60
N LYS A 218 2.19 -13.07 10.79
CA LYS A 218 3.17 -13.99 10.19
C LYS A 218 2.93 -15.44 10.61
N ASP A 219 2.72 -15.67 11.91
CA ASP A 219 2.42 -17.02 12.42
C ASP A 219 1.15 -17.59 11.76
N ARG A 220 0.08 -16.78 11.69
CA ARG A 220 -1.20 -17.15 11.06
C ARG A 220 -1.07 -17.44 9.57
N VAL A 221 -0.27 -16.68 8.84
CA VAL A 221 -0.06 -16.88 7.39
C VAL A 221 0.81 -18.10 7.12
N HIS A 222 1.80 -18.37 7.98
CA HIS A 222 2.67 -19.54 7.88
C HIS A 222 1.88 -20.85 8.03
N ASP A 223 0.87 -20.87 8.92
CA ASP A 223 -0.03 -22.02 9.10
C ASP A 223 -0.90 -22.29 7.85
N VAL A 224 -1.06 -21.29 6.96
CA VAL A 224 -1.76 -21.39 5.67
C VAL A 224 -0.73 -21.44 4.53
N LYS A 225 0.12 -22.47 4.56
CA LYS A 225 1.23 -22.70 3.61
C LYS A 225 0.81 -22.55 2.14
N GLY A 226 1.62 -21.85 1.37
CA GLY A 226 1.47 -21.73 -0.10
C GLY A 226 0.56 -20.60 -0.58
N SER A 227 0.09 -19.72 0.31
CA SER A 227 -0.80 -18.61 -0.07
C SER A 227 -0.05 -17.42 -0.68
N ALA A 228 -0.73 -16.64 -1.53
CA ALA A 228 -0.25 -15.35 -2.07
C ALA A 228 0.16 -14.33 -0.99
N PHE A 229 -0.26 -14.56 0.26
CA PHE A 229 -0.10 -13.64 1.37
C PHE A 229 1.26 -13.78 2.05
N ASP A 230 1.95 -14.93 1.93
CA ASP A 230 3.27 -15.12 2.56
C ASP A 230 4.27 -14.05 2.05
N TYR A 231 4.33 -13.90 0.72
CA TYR A 231 5.16 -12.90 0.06
C TYR A 231 4.81 -11.45 0.48
N ASN A 232 3.53 -11.08 0.46
CA ASN A 232 3.11 -9.72 0.81
C ASN A 232 3.31 -9.41 2.30
N THR A 233 3.29 -10.44 3.16
CA THR A 233 3.46 -10.31 4.61
C THR A 233 4.90 -9.99 4.94
N ASP A 234 5.85 -10.62 4.26
CA ASP A 234 7.25 -10.24 4.35
C ASP A 234 7.48 -8.78 3.90
N VAL A 235 6.89 -8.37 2.77
CA VAL A 235 7.04 -7.00 2.23
C VAL A 235 6.47 -5.95 3.18
N MET A 236 5.36 -6.24 3.87
CA MET A 236 4.82 -5.37 4.92
C MET A 236 5.74 -5.28 6.13
N GLY A 237 6.36 -6.41 6.51
CA GLY A 237 7.42 -6.40 7.51
C GLY A 237 8.57 -5.47 7.13
N VAL A 238 8.98 -5.46 5.86
CA VAL A 238 10.02 -4.55 5.36
C VAL A 238 9.53 -3.10 5.41
N ARG A 239 8.27 -2.86 5.07
CA ARG A 239 7.65 -1.53 5.17
C ARG A 239 7.72 -0.99 6.60
N LEU A 240 7.40 -1.81 7.61
CA LEU A 240 7.56 -1.45 9.02
C LEU A 240 9.02 -1.26 9.43
N ALA A 241 9.92 -2.13 8.96
CA ALA A 241 11.34 -2.06 9.23
C ALA A 241 11.97 -0.75 8.72
N LEU A 242 11.48 -0.19 7.61
CA LEU A 242 11.89 1.15 7.13
C LEU A 242 11.56 2.25 8.15
N TYR A 243 10.43 2.15 8.87
CA TYR A 243 10.04 3.12 9.91
C TYR A 243 10.81 2.91 11.21
N ASP A 244 11.04 1.66 11.65
CA ASP A 244 11.82 1.37 12.87
C ASP A 244 13.34 1.40 12.63
N CYS A 245 13.78 1.58 11.38
CA CYS A 245 15.18 1.60 10.95
C CYS A 245 15.92 0.27 11.18
N ASN A 246 15.22 -0.86 11.03
CA ASN A 246 15.84 -2.18 11.03
C ASN A 246 16.47 -2.47 9.66
N LEU A 247 17.66 -1.90 9.43
CA LEU A 247 18.37 -1.99 8.15
C LEU A 247 18.84 -3.41 7.81
N GLU A 248 19.11 -4.24 8.81
CA GLU A 248 19.46 -5.65 8.60
C GLU A 248 18.32 -6.39 7.91
N TYR A 249 17.09 -6.25 8.43
CA TYR A 249 15.91 -6.86 7.84
C TYR A 249 15.63 -6.34 6.42
N VAL A 250 15.81 -5.02 6.21
CA VAL A 250 15.65 -4.38 4.89
C VAL A 250 16.69 -4.90 3.88
N ASN A 251 17.96 -4.96 4.26
CA ASN A 251 19.04 -5.46 3.40
C ASN A 251 18.84 -6.93 3.03
N ASN A 252 18.56 -7.78 4.03
CA ASN A 252 18.31 -9.20 3.81
C ASN A 252 17.17 -9.44 2.81
N TRP A 253 16.08 -8.66 2.91
CA TRP A 253 15.01 -8.73 1.91
C TRP A 253 15.47 -8.23 0.54
N LEU A 254 16.17 -7.08 0.47
CA LEU A 254 16.61 -6.48 -0.79
C LEU A 254 17.56 -7.39 -1.58
N GLU A 255 18.44 -8.12 -0.88
CA GLU A 255 19.46 -8.99 -1.49
C GLU A 255 18.91 -10.37 -1.89
N HIS A 256 17.97 -10.92 -1.12
CA HIS A 256 17.59 -12.32 -1.25
C HIS A 256 16.13 -12.58 -1.64
N LYS A 257 15.23 -11.60 -1.46
CA LYS A 257 13.78 -11.79 -1.64
C LYS A 257 13.11 -10.76 -2.55
N ALA A 258 13.70 -9.57 -2.73
CA ALA A 258 13.12 -8.54 -3.58
C ALA A 258 13.01 -9.01 -5.03
N PRO A 259 11.95 -8.62 -5.76
CA PRO A 259 11.75 -9.04 -7.14
C PRO A 259 12.86 -8.46 -8.03
N ASP A 260 13.29 -9.23 -9.04
CA ASP A 260 14.31 -8.83 -10.01
C ASP A 260 13.65 -8.05 -11.15
N GLU A 261 13.96 -6.76 -11.24
CA GLU A 261 13.38 -5.84 -12.22
C GLU A 261 13.83 -6.11 -13.66
N ASN A 262 14.86 -6.94 -13.86
CA ASN A 262 15.34 -7.32 -15.20
C ASN A 262 14.59 -8.51 -15.79
N LYS A 263 13.64 -9.09 -15.05
CA LYS A 263 12.77 -10.19 -15.50
C LYS A 263 11.43 -9.66 -15.98
N ASP A 264 10.57 -10.59 -16.40
CA ASP A 264 9.18 -10.31 -16.75
C ASP A 264 8.49 -9.51 -15.66
N PHE A 265 7.78 -8.45 -16.05
CA PHE A 265 6.92 -7.72 -15.14
C PHE A 265 5.83 -8.62 -14.57
N ASN A 266 5.55 -8.48 -13.27
CA ASN A 266 4.51 -9.20 -12.58
C ASN A 266 3.68 -8.23 -11.73
N LEU A 267 2.43 -7.97 -12.14
CA LEU A 267 1.52 -7.08 -11.44
C LEU A 267 1.26 -7.54 -9.99
N MET A 268 1.43 -8.83 -9.68
CA MET A 268 1.29 -9.32 -8.30
C MET A 268 2.42 -8.89 -7.37
N GLU A 269 3.55 -8.44 -7.91
CA GLU A 269 4.71 -7.97 -7.14
C GLU A 269 4.71 -6.44 -7.00
N CYS A 270 3.64 -5.76 -7.41
CA CYS A 270 3.55 -4.30 -7.35
C CYS A 270 3.87 -3.73 -5.97
N TYR A 271 3.36 -4.34 -4.90
CA TYR A 271 3.65 -3.86 -3.56
C TYR A 271 5.15 -3.94 -3.25
N SER A 272 5.81 -5.02 -3.66
CA SER A 272 7.25 -5.20 -3.54
C SER A 272 8.05 -4.20 -4.35
N TYR A 273 7.68 -3.94 -5.60
CA TYR A 273 8.35 -2.93 -6.42
C TYR A 273 8.26 -1.55 -5.75
N LEU A 274 7.10 -1.18 -5.21
CA LEU A 274 6.92 0.09 -4.48
C LEU A 274 7.77 0.16 -3.21
N VAL A 275 7.91 -0.93 -2.45
CA VAL A 275 8.84 -0.98 -1.30
C VAL A 275 10.29 -0.94 -1.76
N LYS A 276 10.64 -1.60 -2.87
CA LYS A 276 11.97 -1.60 -3.47
C LYS A 276 12.41 -0.20 -3.92
N LEU A 277 11.53 0.58 -4.54
CA LEU A 277 11.80 1.99 -4.88
C LEU A 277 12.22 2.80 -3.64
N ARG A 278 11.63 2.51 -2.49
CA ARG A 278 11.97 3.18 -1.22
C ARG A 278 13.28 2.69 -0.65
N CYS A 279 13.59 1.40 -0.77
CA CYS A 279 14.93 0.89 -0.49
C CYS A 279 15.97 1.58 -1.39
N TYR A 280 15.69 1.75 -2.68
CA TYR A 280 16.59 2.49 -3.58
C TYR A 280 16.75 3.96 -3.18
N LEU A 281 15.70 4.60 -2.70
CA LEU A 281 15.79 5.96 -2.18
C LEU A 281 16.59 6.04 -0.87
N LEU A 282 16.45 5.05 0.01
CA LEU A 282 17.23 4.89 1.24
C LEU A 282 18.73 4.79 0.89
N TYR A 283 19.11 3.88 0.00
CA TYR A 283 20.51 3.60 -0.43
C TYR A 283 21.04 4.50 -1.55
N ASP A 284 20.37 5.61 -1.88
CA ASP A 284 20.81 6.55 -2.93
C ASP A 284 21.05 5.91 -4.31
N ARG A 285 20.33 4.82 -4.60
CA ARG A 285 20.33 4.13 -5.91
C ARG A 285 19.39 4.84 -6.88
N HIS A 286 19.64 6.12 -7.14
CA HIS A 286 18.73 6.98 -7.91
C HIS A 286 18.47 6.51 -9.33
N LEU A 287 19.49 6.05 -10.06
CA LEU A 287 19.33 5.56 -11.43
C LEU A 287 18.43 4.32 -11.48
N ALA A 288 18.62 3.37 -10.55
CA ALA A 288 17.79 2.18 -10.44
C ALA A 288 16.34 2.52 -10.05
N LEU A 289 16.15 3.49 -9.14
CA LEU A 289 14.84 4.01 -8.78
C LEU A 289 14.10 4.58 -9.99
N LEU A 290 14.75 5.47 -10.74
CA LEU A 290 14.15 6.12 -11.90
C LEU A 290 13.83 5.11 -13.02
N ALA A 291 14.74 4.16 -13.28
CA ALA A 291 14.52 3.12 -14.28
C ALA A 291 13.33 2.22 -13.92
N LEU A 292 13.27 1.73 -12.68
CA LEU A 292 12.15 0.91 -12.22
C LEU A 292 10.83 1.71 -12.21
N ALA A 293 10.85 2.97 -11.75
CA ALA A 293 9.65 3.80 -11.73
C ALA A 293 9.07 4.02 -13.15
N GLU A 294 9.91 4.23 -14.15
CA GLU A 294 9.47 4.41 -15.54
C GLU A 294 8.89 3.10 -16.12
N GLN A 295 9.51 1.96 -15.85
CA GLN A 295 8.96 0.65 -16.23
C GLN A 295 7.57 0.43 -15.62
N LEU A 296 7.39 0.76 -14.34
CA LEU A 296 6.10 0.62 -13.65
C LEU A 296 5.04 1.60 -14.16
N ARG A 297 5.45 2.82 -14.54
CA ARG A 297 4.54 3.89 -14.97
C ARG A 297 3.64 3.44 -16.12
N PHE A 298 4.22 2.83 -17.15
CA PHE A 298 3.48 2.31 -18.30
C PHE A 298 2.31 1.42 -17.87
N TYR A 299 2.57 0.45 -16.98
CA TYR A 299 1.54 -0.47 -16.50
C TYR A 299 0.50 0.22 -15.63
N PHE A 300 0.92 1.15 -14.76
CA PHE A 300 0.02 1.86 -13.86
C PHE A 300 -0.89 2.86 -14.59
N GLU A 301 -0.42 3.46 -15.68
CA GLU A 301 -1.25 4.33 -16.53
C GLU A 301 -2.34 3.55 -17.26
N ILE A 302 -1.98 2.44 -17.90
CA ILE A 302 -2.93 1.61 -18.66
C ILE A 302 -3.98 1.00 -17.73
N SER A 303 -3.58 0.55 -16.54
CA SER A 303 -4.47 -0.01 -15.52
C SER A 303 -5.12 1.03 -14.60
N ARG A 304 -4.88 2.33 -14.85
CA ARG A 304 -5.48 3.48 -14.13
C ARG A 304 -5.29 3.41 -12.61
N ARG A 305 -4.09 3.04 -12.18
CA ARG A 305 -3.71 2.91 -10.76
C ARG A 305 -3.26 4.25 -10.19
N TYR A 306 -4.23 5.11 -9.91
CA TYR A 306 -3.99 6.50 -9.51
C TYR A 306 -3.19 6.62 -8.21
N ILE A 307 -3.45 5.80 -7.19
CA ILE A 307 -2.67 5.85 -5.94
C ILE A 307 -1.20 5.50 -6.22
N ASP A 308 -0.96 4.47 -7.04
CA ASP A 308 0.40 4.03 -7.34
C ASP A 308 1.13 5.03 -8.25
N LEU A 309 0.45 5.65 -9.22
CA LEU A 309 0.98 6.76 -10.03
C LEU A 309 1.40 7.96 -9.17
N ILE A 310 0.58 8.32 -8.18
CA ILE A 310 0.90 9.37 -7.20
C ILE A 310 2.14 8.97 -6.40
N THR A 311 2.19 7.74 -5.89
CA THR A 311 3.32 7.24 -5.09
C THR A 311 4.63 7.21 -5.89
N ILE A 312 4.67 6.63 -7.09
CA ILE A 312 5.92 6.58 -7.87
C ILE A 312 6.41 7.98 -8.22
N SER A 313 5.51 8.87 -8.63
CA SER A 313 5.86 10.25 -8.99
C SER A 313 6.40 11.02 -7.78
N GLY A 314 5.86 10.75 -6.59
CA GLY A 314 6.39 11.28 -5.32
C GLY A 314 7.78 10.76 -5.00
N LEU A 315 8.03 9.46 -5.15
CA LEU A 315 9.34 8.84 -4.88
C LEU A 315 10.41 9.32 -5.88
N GLU A 316 10.05 9.48 -7.16
CA GLU A 316 10.95 10.07 -8.17
C GLU A 316 11.25 11.54 -7.87
N ALA A 317 10.24 12.31 -7.45
CA ALA A 317 10.45 13.70 -7.04
C ALA A 317 11.44 13.79 -5.87
N MET A 318 11.29 12.93 -4.86
CA MET A 318 12.24 12.82 -3.75
C MET A 318 13.64 12.43 -4.21
N SER A 319 13.75 11.52 -5.19
CA SER A 319 15.02 11.11 -5.80
C SER A 319 15.72 12.28 -6.50
N TRP A 320 15.02 13.00 -7.38
CA TRP A 320 15.56 14.19 -8.06
C TRP A 320 15.91 15.31 -7.09
N TYR A 321 15.10 15.49 -6.05
CA TYR A 321 15.36 16.46 -5.00
C TYR A 321 16.65 16.13 -4.24
N LYS A 322 16.89 14.85 -3.91
CA LYS A 322 18.12 14.40 -3.24
C LYS A 322 19.36 14.54 -4.13
N ILE A 323 19.22 14.38 -5.45
CA ILE A 323 20.27 14.69 -6.45
C ILE A 323 20.53 16.21 -6.58
N GLY A 324 19.62 17.06 -6.09
CA GLY A 324 19.72 18.52 -6.19
C GLY A 324 19.06 19.13 -7.43
N ASN A 325 18.39 18.31 -8.27
CA ASN A 325 17.63 18.80 -9.42
C ASN A 325 16.20 19.20 -8.98
N LYS A 326 16.08 20.39 -8.39
CA LYS A 326 14.80 20.91 -7.87
C LYS A 326 13.77 21.14 -8.98
N GLU A 327 14.19 21.51 -10.18
CA GLU A 327 13.27 21.75 -11.29
C GLU A 327 12.49 20.49 -11.67
N LYS A 328 13.20 19.37 -11.88
CA LYS A 328 12.56 18.07 -12.14
C LYS A 328 11.73 17.59 -10.96
N ALA A 329 12.22 17.76 -9.74
CA ALA A 329 11.47 17.39 -8.54
C ALA A 329 10.14 18.16 -8.43
N PHE A 330 10.16 19.47 -8.69
CA PHE A 330 8.96 20.30 -8.63
C PHE A 330 8.01 20.04 -9.79
N ALA A 331 8.52 19.75 -11.00
CA ALA A 331 7.67 19.33 -12.12
C ALA A 331 6.92 18.03 -11.81
N LEU A 332 7.56 17.05 -11.17
CA LEU A 332 6.88 15.84 -10.71
C LEU A 332 5.88 16.12 -9.58
N ALA A 333 6.19 17.06 -8.69
CA ALA A 333 5.26 17.54 -7.66
C ALA A 333 4.01 18.20 -8.24
N ASP A 334 4.16 19.00 -9.30
CA ASP A 334 3.02 19.57 -10.04
C ASP A 334 2.06 18.46 -10.53
N VAL A 335 2.62 17.34 -11.02
CA VAL A 335 1.84 16.18 -11.50
C VAL A 335 1.14 15.44 -10.35
N PHE A 336 1.89 14.99 -9.34
CA PHE A 336 1.31 14.15 -8.30
C PHE A 336 0.36 14.93 -7.39
N LEU A 337 0.63 16.21 -7.09
CA LEU A 337 -0.25 17.02 -6.23
C LEU A 337 -1.61 17.26 -6.90
N LYS A 338 -1.62 17.50 -8.22
CA LYS A 338 -2.86 17.67 -8.98
C LYS A 338 -3.72 16.41 -8.96
N GLN A 339 -3.12 15.23 -9.12
CA GLN A 339 -3.85 13.97 -9.05
C GLN A 339 -4.32 13.66 -7.61
N ALA A 340 -3.43 13.85 -6.64
CA ALA A 340 -3.70 13.66 -5.22
C ALA A 340 -4.87 14.55 -4.75
N GLU A 341 -4.92 15.81 -5.16
CA GLU A 341 -6.01 16.74 -4.85
C GLU A 341 -7.34 16.28 -5.48
N LYS A 342 -7.32 15.92 -6.76
CA LYS A 342 -8.51 15.45 -7.49
C LYS A 342 -9.20 14.28 -6.79
N TYR A 343 -8.43 13.33 -6.28
CA TYR A 343 -8.94 12.12 -5.62
C TYR A 343 -8.94 12.20 -4.09
N ARG A 344 -8.50 13.33 -3.51
CA ARG A 344 -8.35 13.57 -2.06
C ARG A 344 -7.45 12.53 -1.37
N ILE A 345 -6.35 12.18 -2.01
CA ILE A 345 -5.34 11.23 -1.53
C ILE A 345 -4.21 12.01 -0.90
N TYR A 346 -3.99 11.88 0.41
CA TYR A 346 -2.90 12.53 1.14
C TYR A 346 -1.80 11.53 1.52
N ARG A 347 -2.19 10.39 2.10
CA ARG A 347 -1.26 9.43 2.73
C ARG A 347 -0.28 8.79 1.76
N ALA A 348 -0.68 8.55 0.51
CA ALA A 348 0.16 7.92 -0.53
C ALA A 348 1.55 8.54 -0.72
N ILE A 349 1.72 9.82 -0.36
CA ILE A 349 2.99 10.55 -0.36
C ILE A 349 3.34 11.17 1.00
N ALA A 350 2.35 11.56 1.82
CA ALA A 350 2.62 12.18 3.12
C ALA A 350 3.31 11.20 4.10
N ASP A 351 3.10 9.90 3.92
CA ASP A 351 3.73 8.88 4.74
C ASP A 351 5.23 8.69 4.43
N GLU A 352 5.77 9.41 3.44
CA GLU A 352 7.19 9.38 3.07
C GLU A 352 8.10 10.27 3.95
N GLY A 353 7.53 10.87 5.01
CA GLY A 353 8.28 11.46 6.12
C GLY A 353 9.16 12.66 5.76
N VAL A 354 10.36 12.72 6.38
CA VAL A 354 11.21 13.92 6.41
C VAL A 354 11.58 14.44 5.03
N LEU A 355 11.96 13.55 4.11
CA LEU A 355 12.44 13.94 2.78
C LEU A 355 11.31 14.56 1.95
N MET A 356 10.11 13.98 1.98
CA MET A 356 8.93 14.56 1.33
C MET A 356 8.52 15.88 1.99
N PHE A 357 8.59 15.98 3.32
CA PHE A 357 8.28 17.23 4.03
C PHE A 357 9.16 18.38 3.56
N LYS A 358 10.49 18.16 3.51
CA LYS A 358 11.46 19.16 3.02
C LYS A 358 11.16 19.57 1.57
N LEU A 359 10.94 18.59 0.69
CA LEU A 359 10.59 18.84 -0.71
C LEU A 359 9.35 19.73 -0.81
N LEU A 360 8.26 19.38 -0.12
CA LEU A 360 7.00 20.14 -0.20
C LEU A 360 7.11 21.54 0.41
N GLN A 361 7.91 21.72 1.48
CA GLN A 361 8.18 23.05 2.03
C GLN A 361 8.91 23.96 1.05
N GLU A 362 9.91 23.44 0.34
CA GLU A 362 10.61 24.24 -0.67
C GLU A 362 9.75 24.48 -1.91
N TYR A 363 9.03 23.45 -2.36
CA TYR A 363 8.07 23.55 -3.44
C TYR A 363 7.04 24.66 -3.16
N GLN A 364 6.48 24.72 -1.94
CA GLN A 364 5.52 25.76 -1.54
C GLN A 364 6.09 27.18 -1.67
N LYS A 365 7.37 27.38 -1.37
CA LYS A 365 8.02 28.69 -1.51
C LYS A 365 8.14 29.13 -2.98
N VAL A 366 8.29 28.18 -3.89
CA VAL A 366 8.52 28.43 -5.32
C VAL A 366 7.24 28.46 -6.14
N ARG A 367 6.31 27.53 -5.89
CA ARG A 367 5.06 27.36 -6.64
C ARG A 367 3.84 27.98 -5.94
N GLY A 368 4.01 28.46 -4.72
CA GLY A 368 2.93 29.01 -3.91
C GLY A 368 2.19 27.93 -3.12
N THR A 369 1.14 28.36 -2.42
CA THR A 369 0.37 27.50 -1.50
C THR A 369 -1.08 27.34 -1.94
N THR A 370 -1.64 26.16 -1.66
CA THR A 370 -3.07 25.85 -1.80
C THR A 370 -3.58 25.23 -0.49
N PRO A 371 -4.90 25.21 -0.23
CA PRO A 371 -5.44 24.53 0.95
C PRO A 371 -5.05 23.05 1.01
N PHE A 372 -5.05 22.36 -0.13
CA PHE A 372 -4.61 20.98 -0.23
C PHE A 372 -3.12 20.83 0.11
N LEU A 373 -2.26 21.68 -0.47
CA LEU A 373 -0.81 21.66 -0.20
C LEU A 373 -0.50 21.96 1.28
N SER A 374 -1.17 22.94 1.87
CA SER A 374 -0.99 23.27 3.28
C SER A 374 -1.37 22.09 4.18
N LYS A 375 -2.48 21.40 3.87
CA LYS A 375 -2.92 20.23 4.62
C LYS A 375 -1.93 19.07 4.48
N ILE A 376 -1.48 18.75 3.26
CA ILE A 376 -0.56 17.62 3.05
C ILE A 376 0.82 17.87 3.66
N ILE A 377 1.32 19.12 3.66
CA ILE A 377 2.55 19.49 4.39
C ILE A 377 2.40 19.22 5.88
N GLY A 378 1.25 19.57 6.48
CA GLY A 378 0.97 19.29 7.90
C GLY A 378 0.97 17.79 8.21
N ILE A 379 0.34 16.98 7.37
CA ILE A 379 0.32 15.50 7.52
C ILE A 379 1.74 14.93 7.39
N THR A 380 2.49 15.38 6.39
CA THR A 380 3.86 14.92 6.15
C THR A 380 4.78 15.31 7.31
N ARG A 381 4.59 16.52 7.89
CA ARG A 381 5.30 16.96 9.10
C ARG A 381 5.07 16.03 10.27
N HIS A 382 3.82 15.62 10.51
CA HIS A 382 3.50 14.69 11.59
C HIS A 382 4.26 13.37 11.43
N VAL A 383 4.28 12.78 10.22
CA VAL A 383 5.05 11.55 9.97
C VAL A 383 6.56 11.78 10.13
N ALA A 384 7.07 12.91 9.66
CA ALA A 384 8.48 13.29 9.82
C ALA A 384 8.90 13.43 11.30
N VAL A 385 7.98 13.84 12.17
CA VAL A 385 8.17 13.92 13.63
C VAL A 385 8.21 12.53 14.26
N LEU A 386 7.26 11.65 13.90
CA LEU A 386 7.20 10.29 14.42
C LEU A 386 8.41 9.46 14.02
N TYR A 387 8.85 9.61 12.78
CA TYR A 387 9.87 8.77 12.14
C TYR A 387 10.99 9.61 11.50
N PRO A 388 11.82 10.29 12.31
CA PRO A 388 12.85 11.20 11.80
C PRO A 388 13.95 10.52 10.99
N ASN A 389 14.13 9.20 11.17
CA ASN A 389 15.15 8.41 10.51
C ASN A 389 14.61 7.59 9.33
N TYR A 390 13.30 7.65 9.05
CA TYR A 390 12.70 6.95 7.92
C TYR A 390 13.31 7.43 6.59
N LEU A 391 13.75 6.47 5.76
CA LEU A 391 14.45 6.69 4.47
C LEU A 391 15.69 7.57 4.55
N ASN A 392 16.34 7.59 5.71
CA ASN A 392 17.58 8.31 5.88
C ASN A 392 18.68 7.38 6.40
N ILE A 393 19.63 7.05 5.53
CA ILE A 393 20.84 6.32 5.94
C ILE A 393 21.77 7.22 6.73
N SER A 394 21.67 8.56 6.61
CA SER A 394 22.70 9.53 7.03
C SER A 394 23.39 9.11 8.32
N GLN A 395 24.47 8.36 8.06
CA GLN A 395 25.62 7.95 8.82
C GLN A 395 25.40 7.66 10.31
N GLU A 396 25.93 6.52 10.73
CA GLU A 396 26.78 6.47 11.92
C GLU A 396 27.79 7.62 11.85
N SER A 397 27.38 8.83 12.23
CA SER A 397 28.25 9.98 12.44
C SER A 397 27.63 10.89 13.48
N ASN A 398 28.01 10.66 14.74
CA ASN A 398 28.37 11.73 15.66
C ASN A 398 27.39 12.90 15.88
N THR A 399 26.09 12.63 15.89
CA THR A 399 25.20 13.33 16.82
C THR A 399 24.24 12.31 17.40
N ASP A 400 24.48 11.87 18.63
CA ASP A 400 23.74 10.79 19.32
C ASP A 400 22.20 11.00 19.38
N PHE A 401 21.70 12.21 19.05
CA PHE A 401 20.29 12.59 19.21
C PHE A 401 19.72 13.28 17.97
N THR A 402 18.50 12.86 17.59
CA THR A 402 17.67 13.50 16.55
C THR A 402 17.16 14.86 17.01
N GLU A 403 16.75 15.74 16.08
CA GLU A 403 16.19 17.05 16.43
C GLU A 403 14.94 16.96 17.29
N MET A 404 14.07 15.97 17.05
CA MET A 404 12.91 15.70 17.90
C MET A 404 13.31 15.30 19.32
N GLU A 405 14.34 14.46 19.47
CA GLU A 405 14.85 14.08 20.79
C GLU A 405 15.44 15.28 21.54
N LYS A 406 16.13 16.19 20.84
CA LYS A 406 16.62 17.45 21.41
C LYS A 406 15.47 18.38 21.80
N ASP A 407 14.46 18.52 20.96
CA ASP A 407 13.30 19.37 21.25
C ASP A 407 12.49 18.82 22.44
N ILE A 408 12.32 17.49 22.53
CA ILE A 408 11.73 16.84 23.70
C ILE A 408 12.58 17.12 24.94
N LEU A 409 13.90 16.98 24.88
CA LEU A 409 14.80 17.29 26.00
C LEU A 409 14.71 18.76 26.45
N ARG A 410 14.58 19.72 25.53
CA ARG A 410 14.34 21.14 25.83
C ARG A 410 12.99 21.37 26.50
N LEU A 411 11.94 20.69 26.06
CA LEU A 411 10.63 20.82 26.69
C LEU A 411 10.60 20.19 28.10
N LEU A 412 11.28 19.06 28.30
CA LEU A 412 11.47 18.48 29.63
C LEU A 412 12.25 19.41 30.55
N GLU A 413 13.27 20.08 30.02
CA GLU A 413 14.03 21.09 30.76
C GLU A 413 13.14 22.27 31.21
N GLN A 414 12.19 22.68 30.37
CA GLN A 414 11.19 23.70 30.69
C GLN A 414 10.11 23.22 31.67
N GLY A 415 10.21 21.99 32.19
CA GLY A 415 9.27 21.42 33.14
C GLY A 415 7.97 20.92 32.51
N LYS A 416 7.93 20.74 31.19
CA LYS A 416 6.73 20.25 30.50
C LYS A 416 6.47 18.78 30.82
N THR A 417 5.21 18.48 31.10
CA THR A 417 4.71 17.11 31.26
C THR A 417 4.66 16.40 29.92
N TYR A 418 4.62 15.07 29.92
CA TYR A 418 4.50 14.31 28.67
C TYR A 418 3.22 14.61 27.92
N ASP A 419 2.14 14.96 28.63
CA ASP A 419 0.86 15.37 28.05
C ASP A 419 0.99 16.74 27.34
N GLU A 420 1.62 17.73 27.98
CA GLU A 420 1.90 19.02 27.34
C GLU A 420 2.84 18.88 26.12
N ILE A 421 3.87 18.03 26.22
CA ILE A 421 4.79 17.77 25.10
C ILE A 421 4.01 17.12 23.94
N ALA A 422 3.11 16.19 24.24
CA ALA A 422 2.25 15.55 23.25
C ALA A 422 1.34 16.56 22.55
N GLU A 423 0.74 17.49 23.30
CA GLU A 423 -0.06 18.59 22.74
C GLU A 423 0.78 19.53 21.85
N ILE A 424 1.97 19.93 22.29
CA ILE A 424 2.86 20.84 21.54
C ILE A 424 3.24 20.25 20.17
N PHE A 425 3.54 18.95 20.13
CA PHE A 425 3.90 18.26 18.89
C PHE A 425 2.70 17.71 18.12
N PHE A 426 1.48 17.81 18.65
CA PHE A 426 0.28 17.19 18.12
C PHE A 426 0.45 15.66 17.90
N ILE A 427 1.07 14.98 18.87
CA ILE A 427 1.30 13.53 18.89
C ILE A 427 0.67 12.89 20.12
N SER A 428 0.67 11.55 20.22
CA SER A 428 0.19 10.87 21.43
C SER A 428 1.23 10.89 22.55
N VAL A 429 0.78 10.83 23.80
CA VAL A 429 1.65 10.68 25.00
C VAL A 429 2.52 9.43 24.89
N ASN A 430 2.00 8.38 24.24
CA ASN A 430 2.76 7.16 23.98
C ASN A 430 3.92 7.39 23.00
N THR A 431 3.76 8.29 22.03
CA THR A 431 4.83 8.71 21.12
C THR A 431 5.92 9.46 21.88
N VAL A 432 5.54 10.38 22.78
CA VAL A 432 6.50 11.06 23.67
C VAL A 432 7.27 10.01 24.49
N ARG A 433 6.58 9.04 25.10
CA ARG A 433 7.20 7.94 25.83
C ARG A 433 8.14 7.08 24.95
N TYR A 434 7.80 6.88 23.68
CA TYR A 434 8.67 6.17 22.74
C TYR A 434 10.00 6.92 22.52
N HIS A 435 9.95 8.22 22.26
CA HIS A 435 11.17 9.03 22.13
C HIS A 435 11.97 9.05 23.44
N ILE A 436 11.32 9.17 24.60
CA ILE A 436 11.98 9.06 25.92
C ILE A 436 12.71 7.72 26.06
N LYS A 437 12.09 6.62 25.65
CA LYS A 437 12.70 5.28 25.65
C LYS A 437 13.89 5.16 24.70
N LYS A 438 13.99 6.00 23.66
CA LYS A 438 15.20 6.09 22.80
C LYS A 438 16.26 7.00 23.40
N ILE A 439 15.87 8.12 24.01
CA ILE A 439 16.76 9.09 24.67
C ILE A 439 17.50 8.45 25.85
N TYR A 440 16.79 7.67 26.68
CA TYR A 440 17.34 7.12 27.92
C TYR A 440 18.54 6.19 27.71
N PRO A 441 18.47 5.16 26.84
CA PRO A 441 19.64 4.35 26.50
C PRO A 441 20.78 5.16 25.90
N LYS A 442 20.48 6.14 25.02
CA LYS A 442 21.49 7.00 24.39
C LYS A 442 22.24 7.86 25.40
N LEU A 443 21.54 8.39 26.41
CA LEU A 443 22.16 9.09 27.52
C LEU A 443 22.66 8.14 28.61
N GLY A 444 22.37 6.84 28.59
CA GLY A 444 22.68 5.93 29.70
C GLY A 444 22.06 6.39 31.03
N VAL A 445 20.78 6.79 31.01
CA VAL A 445 20.01 7.30 32.16
C VAL A 445 18.67 6.57 32.29
N SER A 446 18.02 6.70 33.44
CA SER A 446 16.73 6.05 33.70
C SER A 446 15.60 7.00 34.12
N SER A 447 15.85 8.31 34.19
CA SER A 447 14.84 9.32 34.54
C SER A 447 14.96 10.60 33.72
N SER A 448 13.88 11.36 33.64
CA SER A 448 13.79 12.60 32.87
C SER A 448 14.73 13.67 33.43
N SER A 449 14.82 13.78 34.76
CA SER A 449 15.76 14.69 35.42
C SER A 449 17.22 14.33 35.13
N GLN A 450 17.57 13.03 35.11
CA GLN A 450 18.91 12.59 34.72
C GLN A 450 19.19 12.85 33.24
N ALA A 451 18.19 12.66 32.38
CA ALA A 451 18.29 12.94 30.95
C ALA A 451 18.56 14.43 30.69
N VAL A 452 17.78 15.33 31.29
CA VAL A 452 17.99 16.79 31.18
C VAL A 452 19.36 17.19 31.72
N PHE A 453 19.75 16.68 32.90
CA PHE A 453 21.05 16.99 33.50
C PHE A 453 22.22 16.56 32.60
N LYS A 454 22.16 15.33 32.07
CA LYS A 454 23.24 14.80 31.22
C LYS A 454 23.26 15.47 29.85
N ALA A 455 22.11 15.77 29.27
CA ALA A 455 21.98 16.53 28.03
C ALA A 455 22.60 17.94 28.14
N LYS A 456 22.34 18.67 29.23
CA LYS A 456 23.00 19.96 29.51
C LYS A 456 24.51 19.82 29.66
N LYS A 457 24.96 18.81 30.42
CA LYS A 457 26.38 18.58 30.70
C LYS A 457 27.20 18.34 29.44
N ILE A 458 26.63 17.69 28.43
CA ILE A 458 27.29 17.40 27.15
C ILE A 458 27.01 18.47 26.07
N GLY A 459 26.35 19.58 26.41
CA GLY A 459 26.04 20.68 25.48
C GLY A 459 25.01 20.33 24.41
N LEU A 460 24.14 19.34 24.67
CA LEU A 460 23.10 18.90 23.75
C LEU A 460 21.88 19.84 23.74
N ILE A 461 21.56 20.43 24.90
CA ILE A 461 20.48 21.39 25.12
C ILE A 461 20.94 22.57 25.97
#